data_AF-A0A2S1LM51-F1
#
_entry.id   AF-A0A2S1LM51-F1
#
_cell.length_a   1.000
_cell.length_b   1.000
_cell.length_c   1.000
_cell.angle_alpha   90.00
_cell.angle_beta   90.00
_cell.angle_gamma   90.00
#
_symmetry.space_group_name_H-M   'P 1'
#
loop_
_entity.id
_entity.type
_entity.pdbx_description
1 polymer ?
#
loop_
_entity_poly.entity_id
_entity_poly.type
_entity_poly.pdbx_seq_one_letter_code
_entity_poly.pdbx_strand_id
1 'polypeptide(L)'
;MSKNVKSAFAARQAKEISKAETPKVTADNNLGAFEKRFTLAQLENWKKQYGGRELILLHVGSSLAVLRPPTADDLGDYMTTIGTASLGKAVALIMEALWIDGDIDLIDDEDKFIAVFLQINNILEGKKADFFRF
;
A
#
# COMPACT_ATOMS: atom_id res chain seq x y z
N MET A 1 -6.21 -4.82 21.35
CA MET A 1 -5.61 -3.48 21.53
C MET A 1 -5.05 -3.04 20.18
N SER A 2 -5.77 -2.16 19.48
CA SER A 2 -5.37 -1.66 18.16
C SER A 2 -4.20 -0.69 18.32
N LYS A 3 -3.00 -1.08 17.90
CA LYS A 3 -1.88 -0.14 17.76
C LYS A 3 -2.24 0.81 16.62
N ASN A 4 -2.31 2.10 16.95
CA ASN A 4 -2.88 3.13 16.10
C ASN A 4 -1.99 3.36 14.88
N VAL A 5 -2.46 2.96 13.69
CA VAL A 5 -1.77 3.09 12.39
C VAL A 5 -1.19 4.49 12.20
N LYS A 6 -1.89 5.54 12.66
CA LYS A 6 -1.44 6.93 12.61
C LYS A 6 -0.11 7.18 13.35
N SER A 7 0.14 6.45 14.44
CA SER A 7 1.38 6.59 15.22
C SER A 7 2.59 5.95 14.53
N ALA A 8 2.39 4.89 13.76
CA ALA A 8 3.42 4.24 12.95
C ALA A 8 3.87 5.17 11.80
N PHE A 9 2.92 5.74 11.06
CA PHE A 9 3.21 6.71 10.00
C PHE A 9 3.91 7.98 10.50
N ALA A 10 3.54 8.47 11.69
CA ALA A 10 4.23 9.61 12.31
C ALA A 10 5.68 9.29 12.70
N ALA A 11 5.93 8.08 13.24
CA ALA A 11 7.27 7.64 13.61
C ALA A 11 8.20 7.46 12.39
N ARG A 12 7.65 7.07 11.24
CA ARG A 12 8.38 6.95 9.97
C ARG A 12 8.89 8.29 9.45
N GLN A 13 8.06 9.35 9.48
CA GLN A 13 8.49 10.69 9.03
C GLN A 13 9.72 11.20 9.81
N ALA A 14 9.90 10.75 11.05
CA ALA A 14 11.05 11.10 11.87
C ALA A 14 12.33 10.27 11.57
N LYS A 15 12.23 9.15 10.84
CA LYS A 15 13.32 8.19 10.62
C LYS A 15 14.02 8.31 9.26
N GLU A 16 13.52 9.11 8.31
CA GLU A 16 14.09 9.27 6.95
C GLU A 16 15.50 9.90 6.87
N ILE A 17 16.23 10.02 7.99
CA ILE A 17 17.56 10.67 8.04
C ILE A 17 18.73 9.65 7.99
N SER A 18 18.49 8.33 8.06
CA SER A 18 19.60 7.36 8.17
C SER A 18 19.47 6.09 7.31
N LYS A 19 19.99 6.18 6.08
CA LYS A 19 20.73 5.17 5.28
C LYS A 19 20.16 3.75 5.07
N ALA A 20 19.77 3.51 3.81
CA ALA A 20 20.34 2.60 2.79
C ALA A 20 20.89 1.22 3.21
N GLU A 21 20.14 0.16 2.84
CA GLU A 21 20.57 -0.99 2.03
C GLU A 21 19.35 -1.84 1.60
N THR A 22 18.96 -1.80 0.32
CA THR A 22 17.69 -2.37 -0.16
C THR A 22 17.73 -3.90 -0.39
N PRO A 23 16.88 -4.71 0.27
CA PRO A 23 16.70 -6.11 -0.07
C PRO A 23 15.84 -6.29 -1.33
N LYS A 24 16.09 -7.38 -2.06
CA LYS A 24 15.33 -7.76 -3.27
C LYS A 24 13.89 -8.12 -2.92
N VAL A 25 12.95 -7.43 -3.55
CA VAL A 25 11.50 -7.57 -3.35
C VAL A 25 10.93 -8.39 -4.50
N THR A 26 10.46 -9.59 -4.20
CA THR A 26 9.67 -10.41 -5.12
C THR A 26 8.19 -10.23 -4.80
N ALA A 27 7.43 -9.67 -5.75
CA ALA A 27 5.97 -9.66 -5.71
C ALA A 27 5.48 -11.07 -6.06
N ASP A 28 5.15 -11.87 -5.04
CA ASP A 28 4.56 -13.20 -5.21
C ASP A 28 3.05 -13.09 -4.95
N ASN A 29 2.23 -13.42 -5.96
CA ASN A 29 0.75 -13.40 -5.88
C ASN A 29 0.25 -14.64 -5.11
N ASN A 30 0.79 -14.88 -3.93
CA ASN A 30 0.53 -16.09 -3.17
C ASN A 30 -0.79 -15.97 -2.39
N LEU A 31 -1.91 -16.11 -3.11
CA LEU A 31 -3.27 -16.02 -2.55
C LEU A 31 -3.44 -16.92 -1.31
N GLY A 32 -2.74 -18.07 -1.27
CA GLY A 32 -2.79 -19.02 -0.17
C GLY A 32 -2.29 -18.45 1.17
N ALA A 33 -1.36 -17.50 1.18
CA ALA A 33 -0.92 -16.82 2.41
C ALA A 33 -2.02 -15.89 2.95
N PHE A 34 -2.72 -15.19 2.07
CA PHE A 34 -3.81 -14.30 2.42
C PHE A 34 -5.06 -15.08 2.86
N GLU A 35 -5.41 -16.16 2.17
CA GLU A 35 -6.53 -17.02 2.56
C GLU A 35 -6.33 -17.64 3.95
N LYS A 36 -5.10 -18.04 4.28
CA LYS A 36 -4.78 -18.58 5.62
C LYS A 36 -4.98 -17.54 6.73
N ARG A 37 -4.65 -16.27 6.47
CA ARG A 37 -4.71 -15.20 7.48
C ARG A 37 -6.09 -14.54 7.55
N PHE A 38 -6.63 -14.16 6.41
CA PHE A 38 -7.85 -13.36 6.31
C PHE A 38 -9.07 -14.20 5.95
N THR A 39 -8.92 -15.45 5.50
CA THR A 39 -10.02 -16.26 4.95
C THR A 39 -10.61 -15.71 3.65
N LEU A 40 -11.11 -16.60 2.80
CA LEU A 40 -11.75 -16.21 1.55
C LEU A 40 -13.01 -15.34 1.80
N ALA A 41 -13.77 -15.65 2.85
CA ALA A 41 -15.00 -14.92 3.16
C ALA A 41 -14.75 -13.45 3.52
N GLN A 42 -13.66 -13.15 4.24
CA GLN A 42 -13.31 -11.77 4.59
C GLN A 42 -12.81 -10.99 3.36
N LEU A 43 -11.97 -11.62 2.54
CA LEU A 43 -11.48 -11.02 1.29
C LEU A 43 -12.65 -10.69 0.35
N GLU A 44 -13.59 -11.62 0.18
CA GLU A 44 -14.81 -11.40 -0.60
C GLU A 44 -15.72 -10.31 -0.01
N ASN A 45 -15.81 -10.23 1.32
CA ASN A 45 -16.58 -9.18 1.98
C ASN A 45 -15.97 -7.79 1.72
N TRP A 46 -14.64 -7.65 1.87
CA TRP A 46 -13.96 -6.39 1.54
C TRP A 46 -14.09 -6.04 0.06
N LYS A 47 -13.90 -7.02 -0.83
CA LYS A 47 -14.11 -6.82 -2.27
C LYS A 47 -15.50 -6.27 -2.57
N LYS A 48 -16.56 -6.84 -1.95
CA LYS A 48 -17.94 -6.33 -2.07
C LYS A 48 -18.10 -4.90 -1.55
N GLN A 49 -17.50 -4.58 -0.40
CA GLN A 49 -17.54 -3.22 0.17
C GLN A 49 -16.94 -2.18 -0.76
N TYR A 50 -15.94 -2.55 -1.56
CA TYR A 50 -15.27 -1.66 -2.52
C TYR A 50 -15.73 -1.86 -3.97
N GLY A 51 -17.02 -2.21 -4.15
CA GLY A 51 -17.67 -2.23 -5.46
C GLY A 51 -17.29 -3.43 -6.34
N GLY A 52 -16.85 -4.53 -5.74
CA GLY A 52 -16.47 -5.75 -6.46
C GLY A 52 -15.12 -5.69 -7.17
N ARG A 53 -14.38 -4.59 -7.01
CA ARG A 53 -13.07 -4.36 -7.63
C ARG A 53 -12.00 -5.17 -6.90
N GLU A 54 -10.99 -5.64 -7.65
CA GLU A 54 -9.90 -6.42 -7.05
C GLU A 54 -9.16 -5.64 -5.97
N LEU A 55 -8.92 -6.30 -4.83
CA LEU A 55 -8.12 -5.78 -3.74
C LEU A 55 -6.64 -5.79 -4.13
N ILE A 56 -5.86 -4.90 -3.55
CA ILE A 56 -4.41 -4.91 -3.66
C ILE A 56 -3.87 -5.77 -2.52
N LEU A 57 -3.18 -6.85 -2.88
CA LEU A 57 -2.56 -7.79 -1.94
C LEU A 57 -1.05 -7.57 -1.94
N LEU A 58 -0.49 -7.14 -0.81
CA LEU A 58 0.92 -6.86 -0.65
C LEU A 58 1.59 -7.98 0.14
N HIS A 59 2.61 -8.60 -0.46
CA HIS A 59 3.37 -9.68 0.14
C HIS A 59 4.86 -9.35 0.11
N VAL A 60 5.48 -9.20 1.29
CA VAL A 60 6.93 -8.94 1.42
C VAL A 60 7.52 -9.84 2.50
N GLY A 61 8.31 -10.84 2.08
CA GLY A 61 8.81 -11.86 3.01
C GLY A 61 7.66 -12.65 3.63
N SER A 62 7.51 -12.59 4.95
CA SER A 62 6.38 -13.20 5.68
C SER A 62 5.24 -12.23 5.97
N SER A 63 5.39 -10.95 5.60
CA SER A 63 4.46 -9.89 5.95
C SER A 63 3.42 -9.67 4.86
N LEU A 64 2.17 -9.46 5.27
CA LEU A 64 0.99 -9.34 4.40
C LEU A 64 0.20 -8.07 4.68
N ALA A 65 -0.30 -7.42 3.63
CA ALA A 65 -1.31 -6.37 3.75
C ALA A 65 -2.34 -6.41 2.62
N VAL A 66 -3.53 -5.93 2.94
CA VAL A 66 -4.68 -5.85 2.05
C VAL A 66 -5.11 -4.40 1.97
N LEU A 67 -5.16 -3.88 0.75
CA LEU A 67 -5.55 -2.51 0.43
C LEU A 67 -6.78 -2.53 -0.48
N ARG A 68 -7.66 -1.53 -0.33
CA ARG A 68 -8.74 -1.31 -1.27
C ARG A 68 -8.18 -0.77 -2.60
N PRO A 69 -8.88 -0.99 -3.72
CA PRO A 69 -8.47 -0.42 -5.00
C PRO A 69 -8.59 1.12 -5.00
N PRO A 70 -7.69 1.84 -5.68
CA PRO A 70 -7.73 3.30 -5.77
C PRO A 70 -8.92 3.77 -6.62
N THR A 71 -9.55 4.87 -6.21
CA THR A 71 -10.60 5.59 -6.95
C THR A 71 -9.99 6.70 -7.81
N ALA A 72 -10.82 7.40 -8.58
CA ALA A 72 -10.38 8.59 -9.31
C ALA A 72 -9.95 9.71 -8.36
N ASP A 73 -10.62 9.86 -7.21
CA ASP A 73 -10.26 10.86 -6.20
C ASP A 73 -8.89 10.54 -5.58
N ASP A 74 -8.60 9.27 -5.26
CA ASP A 74 -7.28 8.87 -4.78
C ASP A 74 -6.19 9.20 -5.82
N LEU A 75 -6.47 8.99 -7.11
CA LEU A 75 -5.53 9.38 -8.17
C LEU A 75 -5.36 10.91 -8.28
N GLY A 76 -6.44 11.67 -8.07
CA GLY A 76 -6.39 13.13 -8.00
C GLY A 76 -5.53 13.62 -6.84
N ASP A 77 -5.71 13.05 -5.65
CA ASP A 77 -4.95 13.36 -4.45
C ASP A 77 -3.47 12.97 -4.61
N TYR A 78 -3.20 11.81 -5.21
CA TYR A 78 -1.85 11.37 -5.56
C TYR A 78 -1.14 12.39 -6.45
N MET A 79 -1.78 12.79 -7.55
CA MET A 79 -1.21 13.74 -8.52
C MET A 79 -1.00 15.13 -7.91
N THR A 80 -1.97 15.61 -7.14
CA THR A 80 -1.89 16.90 -6.44
C THR A 80 -0.75 16.89 -5.42
N THR A 81 -0.61 15.80 -4.67
CA THR A 81 0.43 15.67 -3.64
C THR A 81 1.82 15.55 -4.27
N ILE A 82 1.97 14.89 -5.43
CA ILE A 82 3.23 14.91 -6.17
C ILE A 82 3.63 16.35 -6.55
N GLY A 83 2.67 17.14 -7.04
CA GLY A 83 2.92 18.52 -7.47
C GLY A 83 3.21 19.52 -6.33
N THR A 84 2.72 19.23 -5.11
CA THR A 84 2.82 20.14 -3.95
C THR A 84 3.80 19.68 -2.88
N ALA A 85 4.17 18.40 -2.88
CA ALA A 85 5.07 17.79 -1.90
C ALA A 85 6.12 16.91 -2.60
N SER A 86 6.17 15.61 -2.29
CA SER A 86 7.11 14.67 -2.90
C SER A 86 6.41 13.37 -3.26
N LEU A 87 6.98 12.62 -4.21
CA LEU A 87 6.50 11.29 -4.57
C LEU A 87 6.40 10.37 -3.34
N GLY A 88 7.42 10.42 -2.48
CA GLY A 88 7.46 9.75 -1.18
C GLY A 88 6.18 9.96 -0.37
N LYS A 89 5.83 11.24 -0.17
CA LYS A 89 4.65 11.65 0.61
C LYS A 89 3.35 11.31 -0.09
N ALA A 90 3.28 11.42 -1.42
CA ALA A 90 2.09 11.09 -2.19
C ALA A 90 1.75 9.60 -2.08
N VAL A 91 2.71 8.71 -2.33
CA VAL A 91 2.47 7.26 -2.22
C VAL A 91 2.14 6.87 -0.78
N ALA A 92 2.82 7.45 0.21
CA ALA A 92 2.51 7.17 1.63
C ALA A 92 1.08 7.57 2.00
N LEU A 93 0.64 8.76 1.56
CA LEU A 93 -0.72 9.26 1.76
C LEU A 93 -1.76 8.33 1.14
N ILE A 94 -1.52 7.87 -0.09
CA ILE A 94 -2.43 6.93 -0.75
C ILE A 94 -2.41 5.58 -0.05
N MET A 95 -1.24 5.05 0.29
CA MET A 95 -1.12 3.78 0.99
C MET A 95 -1.91 3.81 2.32
N GLU A 96 -1.85 4.90 3.07
CA GLU A 96 -2.66 5.10 4.28
C GLU A 96 -4.16 5.11 3.96
N ALA A 97 -4.58 5.85 2.93
CA ALA A 97 -5.99 5.94 2.52
C ALA A 97 -6.58 4.63 1.97
N LEU A 98 -5.73 3.76 1.41
CA LEU A 98 -6.13 2.47 0.85
C LEU A 98 -6.05 1.32 1.86
N TRP A 99 -5.37 1.48 3.00
CA TRP A 99 -5.09 0.39 3.94
C TRP A 99 -6.37 -0.17 4.58
N ILE A 100 -6.61 -1.48 4.43
CA ILE A 100 -7.70 -2.18 5.11
C ILE A 100 -7.16 -2.90 6.35
N ASP A 101 -6.22 -3.81 6.16
CA ASP A 101 -5.61 -4.62 7.23
C ASP A 101 -4.24 -5.15 6.79
N GLY A 102 -3.37 -5.49 7.73
CA GLY A 102 -2.04 -6.02 7.42
C GLY A 102 -1.02 -5.88 8.53
N ASP A 103 0.19 -6.36 8.27
CA ASP A 103 1.32 -6.18 9.18
C ASP A 103 1.87 -4.76 9.11
N ILE A 104 1.91 -4.12 10.27
CA ILE A 104 2.45 -2.76 10.42
C ILE A 104 3.96 -2.73 10.15
N ASP A 105 4.65 -3.87 10.22
CA ASP A 105 6.07 -3.93 9.88
C ASP A 105 6.35 -3.62 8.40
N LEU A 106 5.36 -3.77 7.51
CA LEU A 106 5.44 -3.27 6.13
C LEU A 106 5.55 -1.75 6.04
N ILE A 107 5.21 -1.04 7.11
CA ILE A 107 5.26 0.42 7.21
C ILE A 107 6.45 0.87 8.06
N ASP A 108 6.70 0.19 9.18
CA ASP A 108 7.70 0.55 10.17
C ASP A 108 9.14 0.19 9.76
N ASP A 109 9.30 -0.91 9.01
CA ASP A 109 10.59 -1.35 8.49
C ASP A 109 10.87 -0.63 7.17
N GLU A 110 12.04 -0.01 7.05
CA GLU A 110 12.37 0.84 5.91
C GLU A 110 12.43 0.04 4.61
N ASP A 111 13.05 -1.14 4.66
CA ASP A 111 13.22 -2.01 3.52
C ASP A 111 11.90 -2.58 3.02
N LYS A 112 11.07 -3.07 3.95
CA LYS A 112 9.72 -3.55 3.61
C LYS A 112 8.82 -2.42 3.12
N PHE A 113 8.97 -1.21 3.64
CA PHE A 113 8.22 -0.10 3.10
C PHE A 113 8.70 0.28 1.71
N ILE A 114 10.00 0.33 1.43
CA ILE A 114 10.49 0.62 0.07
C ILE A 114 9.92 -0.42 -0.90
N ALA A 115 9.86 -1.68 -0.48
CA ALA A 115 9.22 -2.76 -1.22
C ALA A 115 7.76 -2.47 -1.56
N VAL A 116 6.96 -2.16 -0.55
CA VAL A 116 5.54 -1.84 -0.73
C VAL A 116 5.35 -0.55 -1.52
N PHE A 117 6.14 0.48 -1.22
CA PHE A 117 6.14 1.78 -1.88
C PHE A 117 6.32 1.62 -3.39
N LEU A 118 7.32 0.85 -3.83
CA LEU A 118 7.56 0.61 -5.25
C LEU A 118 6.39 -0.13 -5.91
N GLN A 119 5.80 -1.12 -5.22
CA GLN A 119 4.62 -1.82 -5.73
C GLN A 119 3.41 -0.90 -5.87
N ILE A 120 3.09 -0.10 -4.85
CA ILE A 120 1.97 0.85 -4.88
C ILE A 120 2.20 1.93 -5.92
N ASN A 121 3.41 2.49 -5.99
CA ASN A 121 3.76 3.46 -7.02
C ASN A 121 3.51 2.89 -8.43
N ASN A 122 3.95 1.67 -8.70
CA ASN A 122 3.73 1.03 -10.00
C ASN A 122 2.24 0.83 -10.31
N ILE A 123 1.43 0.46 -9.31
CA ILE A 123 -0.03 0.34 -9.46
C ILE A 123 -0.65 1.69 -9.81
N LEU A 124 -0.30 2.75 -9.06
CA LEU A 124 -0.85 4.10 -9.27
C LEU A 124 -0.43 4.68 -10.63
N GLU A 125 0.82 4.50 -11.03
CA GLU A 125 1.32 4.92 -12.34
C GLU A 125 0.63 4.16 -13.49
N GLY A 126 0.39 2.85 -13.33
CA GLY A 126 -0.38 2.06 -14.28
C GLY A 126 -1.82 2.56 -14.41
N LYS A 127 -2.50 2.82 -13.29
CA LYS A 127 -3.86 3.37 -13.28
C LYS A 127 -3.93 4.78 -13.85
N LYS A 128 -2.92 5.61 -13.61
CA LYS A 128 -2.78 6.93 -14.23
C LYS A 128 -2.69 6.78 -15.75
N ALA A 129 -1.83 5.90 -16.24
CA ALA A 129 -1.69 5.66 -17.68
C ALA A 129 -2.99 5.17 -18.32
N ASP A 130 -3.75 4.31 -17.64
CA ASP A 130 -5.07 3.86 -18.10
C ASP A 130 -6.10 5.01 -18.10
N PHE A 131 -6.08 5.86 -17.08
CA PHE A 131 -7.06 6.94 -16.90
C PHE A 131 -6.83 8.12 -17.85
N PHE A 132 -5.58 8.45 -18.16
CA PHE A 132 -5.20 9.59 -18.99
C PHE A 132 -4.79 9.21 -20.42
N ARG A 133 -5.03 7.95 -20.84
CA ARG A 133 -4.88 7.54 -22.24
C ARG A 133 -6.02 8.17 -23.06
N PHE A 134 -5.73 9.32 -23.64
CA PHE A 134 -6.48 9.93 -24.75
C PHE A 134 -5.71 9.71 -26.06
#